data_AF-A0A9D2BZ45-F1
#
_entry.id   AF-A0A9D2BZ45-F1
#
_cell.length_a   1.000
_cell.length_b   1.000
_cell.length_c   1.000
_cell.angle_alpha   90.00
_cell.angle_beta   90.00
_cell.angle_gamma   90.00
#
_symmetry.space_group_name_H-M   'P 1'
#
loop_
_entity.id
_entity.type
_entity.pdbx_description
1 polymer ?
#
loop_
_entity_poly.entity_id
_entity_poly.type
_entity_poly.pdbx_seq_one_letter_code
_entity_poly.pdbx_strand_id
1 'polypeptide(L)'
;MLKILGVLLLVGGAGALGLLAAGKLQRRVQALRAVIGALELAERELSFRLTPIPELFAMLERRALSPASVYFGRCLAGLDRLGEESLGTLWREAVEETLFDLAPRDRESLVQLGEVLGRYDGEGQREAVALTRTELTRALEGAEADRDTRGRMYTALGLTAGAFCAVLLL
;
A
#
# COMPACT_ATOMS: atom_id res chain seq x y z
N MET A 1 13.39 -43.52 -2.40
CA MET A 1 13.98 -42.22 -2.05
C MET A 1 13.43 -41.06 -2.89
N LEU A 2 13.36 -41.15 -4.23
CA LEU A 2 12.75 -40.10 -5.06
C LEU A 2 11.29 -39.75 -4.70
N LYS A 3 10.46 -40.75 -4.31
CA LYS A 3 9.06 -40.52 -3.94
C LYS A 3 8.89 -39.59 -2.73
N ILE A 4 9.68 -39.81 -1.68
CA ILE A 4 9.64 -38.99 -0.46
C ILE A 4 10.10 -37.55 -0.75
N LEU A 5 11.12 -37.40 -1.59
CA LEU A 5 11.60 -36.09 -2.03
C LEU A 5 10.53 -35.33 -2.85
N GLY A 6 9.83 -36.02 -3.75
CA GLY A 6 8.74 -35.44 -4.54
C GLY A 6 7.54 -35.00 -3.68
N VAL A 7 7.18 -35.80 -2.67
CA VAL A 7 6.15 -35.42 -1.68
C VAL A 7 6.57 -34.15 -0.93
N LEU A 8 7.79 -34.12 -0.41
CA LEU A 8 8.29 -32.97 0.36
C LEU A 8 8.25 -31.67 -0.46
N LEU A 9 8.58 -31.77 -1.76
CA LEU A 9 8.62 -30.63 -2.67
C LEU A 9 7.22 -30.10 -3.04
N LEU A 10 6.25 -31.01 -3.21
CA LEU A 10 4.84 -30.65 -3.47
C LEU A 10 4.17 -30.03 -2.22
N VAL A 11 4.35 -30.64 -1.05
CA VAL A 11 3.81 -30.12 0.21
C VAL A 11 4.45 -28.77 0.55
N GLY A 12 5.77 -28.69 0.43
CA GLY A 12 6.52 -27.45 0.65
C GLY A 12 6.11 -26.35 -0.33
N GLY A 13 5.93 -26.67 -1.61
CA GLY A 13 5.50 -25.73 -2.64
C GLY A 13 4.09 -25.19 -2.41
N ALA A 14 3.12 -26.07 -2.14
CA ALA A 14 1.73 -25.66 -1.87
C ALA A 14 1.62 -24.82 -0.59
N GLY A 15 2.33 -25.21 0.47
CA GLY A 15 2.41 -24.44 1.71
C GLY A 15 3.04 -23.06 1.51
N ALA A 16 4.15 -23.00 0.76
CA ALA A 16 4.83 -21.74 0.44
C ALA A 16 3.93 -20.79 -0.36
N LEU A 17 3.18 -21.30 -1.35
CA LEU A 17 2.22 -20.49 -2.12
C LEU A 17 1.09 -19.92 -1.25
N GLY A 18 0.55 -20.72 -0.32
CA GLY A 18 -0.46 -20.27 0.63
C GLY A 18 0.07 -19.15 1.56
N LEU A 19 1.31 -19.29 2.05
CA LEU A 19 1.96 -18.27 2.88
C LEU A 19 2.26 -16.99 2.10
N LEU A 20 2.71 -17.09 0.85
CA LEU A 20 2.95 -15.94 -0.03
C LEU A 20 1.66 -15.15 -0.31
N ALA A 21 0.55 -15.86 -0.56
CA ALA A 21 -0.76 -15.25 -0.76
C ALA A 21 -1.25 -14.52 0.49
N ALA A 22 -1.14 -15.15 1.67
CA ALA A 22 -1.46 -14.50 2.94
C ALA A 22 -0.57 -13.28 3.23
N GLY A 23 0.73 -13.38 2.91
CA GLY A 23 1.68 -12.28 3.02
C GLY A 23 1.30 -11.08 2.15
N LYS A 24 0.79 -11.30 0.93
CA LYS A 24 0.30 -10.23 0.05
C LYS A 24 -0.89 -9.48 0.65
N LEU A 25 -1.84 -10.20 1.26
CA LEU A 25 -2.98 -9.57 1.95
C LEU A 25 -2.52 -8.70 3.12
N GLN A 26 -1.55 -9.19 3.90
CA GLN A 26 -1.01 -8.44 5.02
C GLN A 26 -0.21 -7.20 4.57
N ARG A 27 0.59 -7.30 3.50
CA ARG A 27 1.30 -6.14 2.93
C ARG A 27 0.34 -5.06 2.46
N ARG A 28 -0.76 -5.42 1.82
CA ARG A 28 -1.80 -4.46 1.42
C ARG A 28 -2.38 -3.69 2.61
N VAL A 29 -2.72 -4.40 3.70
CA VAL A 29 -3.22 -3.79 4.94
C VAL A 29 -2.18 -2.83 5.54
N GLN A 30 -0.91 -3.24 5.58
CA GLN A 30 0.18 -2.41 6.08
C GLN A 30 0.39 -1.15 5.23
N ALA A 31 0.36 -1.30 3.90
CA ALA A 31 0.48 -0.18 2.96
C ALA A 31 -0.66 0.83 3.14
N LEU A 32 -1.92 0.36 3.24
CA LEU A 32 -3.07 1.22 3.48
C LEU A 32 -2.94 1.98 4.81
N ARG A 33 -2.60 1.30 5.91
CA ARG A 33 -2.39 1.94 7.22
C ARG A 33 -1.28 2.98 7.19
N ALA A 34 -0.17 2.67 6.53
CA ALA A 34 0.95 3.60 6.40
C ALA A 34 0.56 4.88 5.65
N VAL A 35 -0.15 4.74 4.52
CA VAL A 35 -0.60 5.89 3.72
C VAL A 35 -1.68 6.69 4.46
N ILE A 36 -2.68 6.03 5.06
CA ILE A 36 -3.72 6.71 5.85
C ILE A 36 -3.10 7.51 6.98
N GLY A 37 -2.16 6.93 7.73
CA GLY A 37 -1.47 7.63 8.81
C GLY A 37 -0.65 8.82 8.31
N ALA A 38 -0.01 8.71 7.15
CA ALA A 38 0.72 9.81 6.54
C ALA A 38 -0.23 10.93 6.05
N LEU A 39 -1.37 10.60 5.45
CA LEU A 39 -2.39 11.58 5.06
C LEU A 39 -2.99 12.29 6.27
N GLU A 40 -3.18 11.59 7.40
CA GLU A 40 -3.62 12.21 8.64
C GLU A 40 -2.60 13.21 9.20
N LEU A 41 -1.30 12.88 9.13
CA LEU A 41 -0.24 13.83 9.48
C LEU A 41 -0.23 15.04 8.54
N ALA A 42 -0.43 14.82 7.24
CA ALA A 42 -0.50 15.88 6.24
C ALA A 42 -1.68 16.83 6.48
N GLU A 43 -2.87 16.27 6.72
CA GLU A 43 -4.08 17.04 7.03
C GLU A 43 -3.87 17.97 8.23
N ARG A 44 -3.19 17.50 9.29
CA ARG A 44 -2.89 18.31 10.47
C ARG A 44 -1.94 19.47 10.16
N GLU A 45 -0.83 19.23 9.45
CA GLU A 45 0.12 20.30 9.13
C GLU A 45 -0.47 21.34 8.15
N LEU A 46 -1.25 20.89 7.17
CA LEU A 46 -1.97 21.79 6.24
C LEU A 46 -3.02 22.65 6.96
N SER A 47 -3.73 22.08 7.94
CA SER A 47 -4.78 22.78 8.70
C SER A 47 -4.24 23.83 9.66
N PHE A 48 -3.11 23.56 10.33
CA PHE A 48 -2.65 24.38 11.46
C PHE A 48 -1.46 25.28 11.15
N ARG A 49 -0.62 24.89 10.18
CA ARG A 49 0.68 25.57 9.98
C ARG A 49 0.88 26.13 8.59
N LEU A 50 -0.02 25.84 7.63
CA LEU A 50 0.16 26.22 6.23
C LEU A 50 1.56 25.79 5.71
N THR A 51 2.03 24.64 6.17
CA THR A 51 3.38 24.15 5.92
C THR A 51 3.62 24.03 4.40
N PRO A 52 4.69 24.63 3.85
CA PRO A 52 5.01 24.49 2.44
C PRO A 52 5.13 23.01 2.01
N ILE A 53 4.66 22.69 0.81
CA ILE A 53 4.69 21.31 0.26
C ILE A 53 6.06 20.61 0.38
N PRO A 54 7.21 21.26 0.11
CA PRO A 54 8.51 20.63 0.28
C PRO A 54 8.79 20.21 1.73
N GLU A 55 8.49 21.08 2.69
CA GLU A 55 8.67 20.79 4.12
C GLU A 55 7.71 19.70 4.59
N LEU A 56 6.48 19.72 4.07
CA LEU A 56 5.50 18.67 4.34
C LEU A 56 6.00 17.31 3.86
N PHE A 57 6.51 17.21 2.63
CA PHE A 57 7.03 15.95 2.09
C PHE A 57 8.24 15.46 2.87
N ALA A 58 9.19 16.34 3.21
CA ALA A 58 10.35 15.98 4.04
C ALA A 58 9.93 15.51 5.44
N MET A 59 8.90 16.12 6.03
CA MET A 59 8.36 15.65 7.30
C MET A 59 7.74 14.26 7.16
N LEU A 60 6.92 14.04 6.13
CA LEU A 60 6.22 12.77 5.90
C LEU A 60 7.20 11.64 5.56
N GLU A 61 8.21 11.89 4.74
CA GLU A 61 9.30 10.96 4.48
C GLU A 61 9.93 10.46 5.80
N ARG A 62 10.21 11.37 6.73
CA ARG A 62 10.88 11.04 7.98
C ARG A 62 9.99 10.39 9.04
N ARG A 63 8.69 10.70 9.04
CA ARG A 63 7.77 10.32 10.13
C ARG A 63 6.79 9.22 9.76
N ALA A 64 6.49 9.05 8.48
CA ALA A 64 5.59 8.00 8.03
C ALA A 64 6.24 6.62 8.12
N LEU A 65 5.41 5.59 8.15
CA LEU A 65 5.87 4.20 8.03
C LEU A 65 6.05 3.83 6.56
N SER A 66 6.92 2.86 6.28
CA SER A 66 7.03 2.28 4.93
C SER A 66 5.72 1.56 4.56
N PRO A 67 5.24 1.65 3.30
CA PRO A 67 5.88 2.30 2.15
C PRO A 67 5.61 3.80 2.00
N ALA A 68 4.78 4.41 2.85
CA ALA A 68 4.42 5.83 2.73
C ALA A 68 5.63 6.77 2.91
N SER A 69 6.58 6.45 3.78
CA SER A 69 7.83 7.23 3.89
C SER A 69 8.63 7.26 2.57
N VAL A 70 8.77 6.10 1.93
CA VAL A 70 9.47 5.98 0.63
C VAL A 70 8.73 6.75 -0.46
N TYR A 71 7.41 6.63 -0.47
CA TYR A 71 6.54 7.38 -1.36
C TYR A 71 6.75 8.90 -1.26
N PHE A 72 6.68 9.47 -0.05
CA PHE A 72 6.90 10.92 0.13
C PHE A 72 8.36 11.33 -0.11
N GLY A 73 9.33 10.46 0.15
CA GLY A 73 10.74 10.69 -0.22
C GLY A 73 10.93 10.78 -1.74
N ARG A 74 10.20 9.97 -2.53
CA ARG A 74 10.18 10.08 -3.99
C ARG A 74 9.56 11.38 -4.46
N CYS A 75 8.42 11.78 -3.88
CA CYS A 75 7.82 13.07 -4.17
C CYS A 75 8.78 14.23 -3.86
N LEU A 76 9.47 14.17 -2.71
CA LEU A 76 10.45 15.17 -2.29
C LEU A 76 11.62 15.27 -3.27
N ALA A 77 12.21 14.14 -3.66
CA ALA A 77 13.33 14.10 -4.61
C ALA A 77 12.91 14.58 -6.02
N GLY A 78 11.64 14.40 -6.39
CA GLY A 78 11.09 14.89 -7.65
C GLY A 78 10.88 16.42 -7.67
N LEU A 79 10.91 17.10 -6.52
CA LEU A 79 10.59 18.53 -6.46
C LEU A 79 11.57 19.41 -7.25
N ASP A 80 12.82 18.97 -7.42
CA ASP A 80 13.81 19.69 -8.23
C ASP A 80 13.44 19.75 -9.72
N ARG A 81 12.52 18.86 -10.17
CA ARG A 81 12.00 18.82 -11.54
C ARG A 81 10.70 19.61 -11.71
N LEU A 82 10.18 20.26 -10.66
CA LEU A 82 9.02 21.13 -10.80
C LEU A 82 9.32 22.26 -11.80
N GLY A 83 8.44 22.40 -12.79
CA GLY A 83 8.56 23.40 -13.87
C GLY A 83 8.82 22.76 -15.23
N GLU A 84 9.53 21.63 -15.26
CA GLU A 84 9.59 20.73 -16.42
C GLU A 84 8.40 19.76 -16.38
N GLU A 85 8.11 19.24 -15.19
CA GLU A 85 6.98 18.35 -14.91
C GLU A 85 6.00 19.00 -13.93
N SER A 86 4.73 18.58 -14.00
CA SER A 86 3.71 19.01 -13.06
C SER A 86 3.81 18.23 -11.75
N LEU A 87 3.39 18.81 -10.62
CA LEU A 87 3.32 18.10 -9.35
C LEU A 87 2.46 16.83 -9.45
N GLY A 88 1.36 16.87 -10.21
CA GLY A 88 0.51 15.70 -10.46
C GLY A 88 1.25 14.56 -11.16
N THR A 89 2.16 14.88 -12.10
CA THR A 89 3.01 13.90 -12.79
C THR A 89 3.95 13.21 -11.80
N LEU A 90 4.72 14.00 -11.05
CA LEU A 90 5.68 13.49 -10.05
C LEU A 90 4.98 12.64 -8.98
N TRP A 91 3.79 13.08 -8.57
CA TRP A 91 2.95 12.38 -7.60
C TRP A 91 2.47 11.03 -8.13
N ARG A 92 1.98 10.98 -9.37
CA ARG A 92 1.55 9.74 -10.03
C ARG A 92 2.69 8.74 -10.15
N GLU A 93 3.85 9.18 -10.63
CA GLU A 93 5.04 8.32 -10.73
C GLU A 93 5.40 7.71 -9.38
N ALA A 94 5.44 8.54 -8.33
CA ALA A 94 5.74 8.06 -6.98
C ALA A 94 4.70 7.03 -6.48
N VAL A 95 3.40 7.21 -6.76
CA VAL A 95 2.35 6.24 -6.42
C VAL A 95 2.60 4.90 -7.13
N GLU A 96 2.89 4.94 -8.43
CA GLU A 96 3.10 3.73 -9.24
C GLU A 96 4.36 2.96 -8.86
N GLU A 97 5.45 3.67 -8.51
CA GLU A 97 6.73 3.06 -8.16
C GLU A 97 6.76 2.46 -6.75
N THR A 98 6.04 3.05 -5.79
CA THR A 98 6.20 2.73 -4.36
C THR A 98 5.02 2.02 -3.73
N LEU A 99 3.80 2.19 -4.27
CA LEU A 99 2.56 1.70 -3.66
C LEU A 99 1.96 0.51 -4.41
N PHE A 100 2.81 -0.42 -4.88
CA PHE A 100 2.41 -1.58 -5.67
C PHE A 100 1.52 -2.59 -4.90
N ASP A 101 1.61 -2.63 -3.57
CA ASP A 101 0.76 -3.48 -2.72
C ASP A 101 -0.68 -2.95 -2.56
N LEU A 102 -0.95 -1.68 -2.92
CA LEU A 102 -2.31 -1.13 -2.96
C LEU A 102 -3.10 -1.66 -4.16
N ALA A 103 -4.43 -1.68 -4.05
CA ALA A 103 -5.25 -2.02 -5.21
C ALA A 103 -5.23 -0.87 -6.24
N PRO A 104 -5.47 -1.14 -7.54
CA PRO A 104 -5.49 -0.11 -8.57
C PRO A 104 -6.43 1.05 -8.25
N ARG A 105 -7.60 0.77 -7.67
CA ARG A 105 -8.56 1.80 -7.24
C ARG A 105 -8.00 2.69 -6.14
N ASP A 106 -7.32 2.10 -5.16
CA ASP A 106 -6.72 2.83 -4.03
C ASP A 106 -5.60 3.77 -4.53
N ARG A 107 -4.81 3.31 -5.50
CA ARG A 107 -3.80 4.14 -6.18
C ARG A 107 -4.42 5.27 -6.99
N GLU A 108 -5.52 5.00 -7.70
CA GLU A 108 -6.21 6.02 -8.50
C GLU A 108 -6.74 7.15 -7.61
N SER A 109 -7.33 6.85 -6.44
CA SER A 109 -7.73 7.89 -5.47
C SER A 109 -6.53 8.75 -5.04
N LEU A 110 -5.36 8.15 -4.82
CA LEU A 110 -4.15 8.90 -4.51
C LEU A 110 -3.67 9.75 -5.71
N VAL A 111 -3.71 9.23 -6.93
CA VAL A 111 -3.35 9.98 -8.13
C VAL A 111 -4.25 11.21 -8.29
N GLN A 112 -5.55 11.06 -8.07
CA GLN A 112 -6.51 12.18 -8.11
C GLN A 112 -6.21 13.24 -7.05
N LEU A 113 -5.79 12.83 -5.85
CA LEU A 113 -5.32 13.77 -4.83
C LEU A 113 -4.14 14.62 -5.32
N GLY A 114 -3.18 14.02 -6.02
CA GLY A 114 -2.02 14.73 -6.59
C GLY A 114 -2.38 15.81 -7.61
N GLU A 115 -3.47 15.63 -8.36
CA GLU A 115 -3.97 16.62 -9.32
C GLU A 115 -4.61 17.86 -8.65
N VAL A 116 -5.05 17.70 -7.40
CA VAL A 116 -5.64 18.77 -6.58
C VAL A 116 -4.56 19.51 -5.79
N LEU A 117 -3.56 18.77 -5.29
CA LEU A 117 -2.44 19.36 -4.57
C LEU A 117 -1.66 20.33 -5.48
N GLY A 118 -1.53 21.58 -5.03
CA GLY A 118 -0.82 22.65 -5.77
C GLY A 118 -1.68 23.47 -6.74
N ARG A 119 -2.95 23.11 -6.98
CA ARG A 119 -3.88 23.90 -7.83
C ARG A 119 -4.93 24.67 -7.05
N TYR A 120 -5.30 24.19 -5.88
CA TYR A 120 -6.35 24.78 -5.03
C TYR A 120 -5.75 25.46 -3.80
N ASP A 121 -6.54 26.32 -3.14
CA ASP A 121 -6.19 26.95 -1.87
C ASP A 121 -6.04 25.91 -0.74
N GLY A 122 -5.51 26.33 0.41
CA GLY A 122 -5.21 25.42 1.52
C GLY A 122 -6.42 24.64 2.02
N GLU A 123 -7.63 25.22 1.93
CA GLU A 123 -8.87 24.57 2.36
C GLU A 123 -9.34 23.48 1.39
N GLY A 124 -9.29 23.75 0.07
CA GLY A 124 -9.59 22.74 -0.94
C GLY A 124 -8.61 21.57 -0.92
N GLN A 125 -7.33 21.83 -0.68
CA GLN A 125 -6.33 20.78 -0.50
C GLN A 125 -6.61 19.92 0.74
N ARG A 126 -6.99 20.55 1.86
CA ARG A 126 -7.36 19.86 3.10
C ARG A 126 -8.56 18.94 2.89
N GLU A 127 -9.61 19.44 2.23
CA GLU A 127 -10.80 18.65 1.93
C GLU A 127 -10.48 17.45 1.04
N ALA A 128 -9.66 17.62 0.01
CA ALA A 128 -9.24 16.53 -0.86
C ALA A 128 -8.41 15.47 -0.13
N VAL A 129 -7.50 15.87 0.76
CA VAL A 129 -6.76 14.94 1.62
C VAL A 129 -7.72 14.17 2.53
N ALA A 130 -8.67 14.84 3.17
CA ALA A 130 -9.64 14.21 4.07
C ALA A 130 -10.57 13.23 3.34
N LEU A 131 -11.04 13.57 2.13
CA LEU A 131 -11.84 12.69 1.29
C LEU A 131 -11.05 11.44 0.91
N THR A 132 -9.83 11.61 0.40
CA THR A 132 -8.94 10.49 0.01
C THR A 132 -8.66 9.59 1.20
N ARG A 133 -8.39 10.16 2.39
CA ARG A 133 -8.20 9.40 3.63
C ARG A 133 -9.44 8.56 3.97
N THR A 134 -10.64 9.13 3.82
CA THR A 134 -11.90 8.42 4.08
C THR A 134 -12.10 7.24 3.12
N GLU A 135 -11.81 7.43 1.83
CA GLU A 135 -11.88 6.36 0.84
C GLU A 135 -10.90 5.22 1.15
N LEU A 136 -9.65 5.55 1.48
CA LEU A 136 -8.63 4.56 1.83
C LEU A 136 -8.95 3.85 3.15
N THR A 137 -9.61 4.52 4.10
CA THR A 137 -10.06 3.90 5.36
C THR A 137 -11.12 2.83 5.09
N ARG A 138 -12.07 3.10 4.19
CA ARG A 138 -13.04 2.08 3.75
C ARG A 138 -12.35 0.92 3.02
N ALA A 139 -11.33 1.23 2.21
CA ALA A 139 -10.53 0.20 1.55
C ALA A 139 -9.75 -0.66 2.55
N LEU A 140 -9.26 -0.07 3.65
CA LEU A 140 -8.58 -0.76 4.73
C LEU A 140 -9.52 -1.75 5.44
N GLU A 141 -10.73 -1.33 5.80
CA GLU A 141 -11.73 -2.21 6.41
C GLU A 141 -12.00 -3.44 5.52
N GLY A 142 -12.16 -3.22 4.21
CA GLY A 142 -12.31 -4.30 3.23
C GLY A 142 -11.07 -5.20 3.13
N ALA A 143 -9.87 -4.62 3.13
CA ALA A 143 -8.62 -5.38 3.07
C ALA A 143 -8.36 -6.21 4.33
N GLU A 144 -8.76 -5.71 5.51
CA GLU A 144 -8.69 -6.44 6.78
C GLU A 144 -9.67 -7.61 6.78
N ALA A 145 -10.91 -7.39 6.33
CA ALA A 145 -11.89 -8.46 6.18
C ALA A 145 -11.41 -9.55 5.18
N ASP A 146 -10.83 -9.16 4.04
CA ASP A 146 -10.24 -10.08 3.07
C ASP A 146 -9.06 -10.85 3.66
N ARG A 147 -8.18 -10.20 4.44
CA ARG A 147 -7.08 -10.87 5.13
C ARG A 147 -7.60 -11.91 6.13
N ASP A 148 -8.60 -11.57 6.92
CA ASP A 148 -9.09 -12.42 8.00
C ASP A 148 -9.92 -13.61 7.49
N THR A 149 -10.63 -13.43 6.37
CA THR A 149 -11.39 -14.49 5.69
C THR A 149 -10.51 -15.36 4.81
N ARG A 150 -9.78 -14.75 3.86
CA ARG A 150 -8.99 -15.47 2.85
C ARG A 150 -7.63 -15.92 3.37
N GLY A 151 -7.02 -15.21 4.31
CA GLY A 151 -5.75 -15.63 4.92
C GLY A 151 -5.86 -17.00 5.57
N ARG A 152 -6.91 -17.21 6.38
CA ARG A 152 -7.19 -18.53 6.99
C ARG A 152 -7.47 -19.61 5.94
N MET A 153 -8.24 -19.29 4.90
CA MET A 153 -8.51 -20.22 3.81
C MET A 153 -7.26 -20.60 3.02
N TYR A 154 -6.39 -19.65 2.67
CA TYR A 154 -5.17 -19.93 1.92
C TYR A 154 -4.16 -20.75 2.73
N THR A 155 -4.03 -20.48 4.03
CA THR A 155 -3.20 -21.33 4.91
C THR A 155 -3.78 -22.74 5.03
N ALA A 156 -5.11 -22.85 5.22
CA ALA A 156 -5.78 -24.14 5.31
C ALA A 156 -5.68 -24.95 4.00
N LEU A 157 -5.92 -24.32 2.85
CA LEU A 157 -5.83 -24.94 1.52
C LEU A 157 -4.39 -25.38 1.20
N GLY A 158 -3.39 -24.59 1.55
CA GLY A 158 -1.98 -24.98 1.37
C GLY A 158 -1.62 -26.22 2.19
N LEU A 159 -2.10 -26.29 3.44
CA LEU A 159 -1.87 -27.43 4.33
C LEU A 159 -2.66 -28.68 3.89
N THR A 160 -3.92 -28.54 3.50
CA THR A 160 -4.77 -29.66 3.08
C THR A 160 -4.38 -30.20 1.71
N ALA A 161 -4.05 -29.33 0.75
CA ALA A 161 -3.52 -29.75 -0.56
C ALA A 161 -2.17 -30.47 -0.39
N GLY A 162 -1.29 -29.98 0.49
CA GLY A 162 -0.05 -30.66 0.85
C GLY A 162 -0.32 -32.05 1.45
N ALA A 163 -1.22 -32.15 2.44
CA ALA A 163 -1.58 -33.42 3.05
C ALA A 163 -2.19 -34.41 2.04
N PHE A 164 -3.08 -33.95 1.16
CA PHE A 164 -3.69 -34.77 0.11
C PHE A 164 -2.66 -35.31 -0.88
N CYS A 165 -1.73 -34.47 -1.35
CA CYS A 165 -0.63 -34.91 -2.22
C CYS A 165 0.29 -35.93 -1.51
N ALA A 166 0.52 -35.78 -0.20
CA ALA A 166 1.31 -36.74 0.56
C ALA A 166 0.64 -38.12 0.63
N VAL A 167 -0.70 -38.17 0.80
CA VAL A 167 -1.48 -39.42 0.81
C VAL A 167 -1.51 -40.08 -0.57
N LEU A 168 -1.64 -39.33 -1.67
CA LEU A 168 -1.68 -39.89 -3.03
C LEU A 168 -0.34 -40.46 -3.52
N LEU A 169 0.78 -40.00 -2.97
CA LEU A 169 2.13 -40.42 -3.36
C LEU A 169 2.69 -41.57 -2.48
N LEU A 170 2.03 -41.84 -1.35
CA LEU A 170 2.28 -42.98 -0.47
C LEU A 170 1.73 -44.27 -1.11
#